data_AF-A0A2K8U8U5-F1
#
_entry.id   AF-A0A2K8U8U5-F1
#
_cell.length_a   1.000
_cell.length_b   1.000
_cell.length_c   1.000
_cell.angle_alpha   90.00
_cell.angle_beta   90.00
_cell.angle_gamma   90.00
#
_symmetry.space_group_name_H-M   'P 1'
#
loop_
_entity.id
_entity.type
_entity.pdbx_description
1 polymer ?
#
loop_
_entity_poly.entity_id
_entity_poly.type
_entity_poly.pdbx_seq_one_letter_code
_entity_poly.pdbx_strand_id
1 'polypeptide(L)'
;MVRSVRCSRSVFLTCALVVWCTAAAPLRAAGQVYSTWDTLEPDKCASIWLIKRHIDARAIFRFYPHGVTIDEGIAFDTPDAKFRRYHNKSTFETLLEHHRLTDPKLRYVGRLIHDIEVNIWERKALAETHEREAALQALLAAADAERSVDLCIDYFDRLSNGASVDAAAP
;
A
#
# COMPACT_ATOMS: atom_id res chain seq x y z
N MET A 1 -85.65 -3.30 -35.70
CA MET A 1 -84.73 -4.37 -36.15
C MET A 1 -83.38 -4.10 -35.48
N VAL A 2 -83.08 -4.73 -34.34
CA VAL A 2 -82.23 -5.94 -34.15
C VAL A 2 -80.77 -5.58 -33.78
N ARG A 3 -80.43 -5.91 -32.51
CA ARG A 3 -79.12 -6.35 -31.92
C ARG A 3 -77.97 -5.32 -31.83
N SER A 4 -77.45 -4.96 -30.65
CA SER A 4 -76.65 -5.76 -29.69
C SER A 4 -75.43 -6.43 -30.32
N VAL A 5 -74.22 -6.13 -29.81
CA VAL A 5 -73.27 -7.11 -29.22
C VAL A 5 -71.98 -6.39 -28.77
N ARG A 6 -71.50 -6.80 -27.58
CA ARG A 6 -70.25 -6.43 -26.89
C ARG A 6 -69.02 -7.12 -27.54
N CYS A 7 -67.85 -6.92 -26.91
CA CYS A 7 -66.61 -7.71 -27.03
C CYS A 7 -65.69 -7.20 -28.17
N SER A 8 -64.37 -7.05 -28.01
CA SER A 8 -63.46 -7.92 -27.29
C SER A 8 -62.20 -7.18 -26.85
N ARG A 9 -61.64 -7.66 -25.73
CA ARG A 9 -60.30 -7.37 -25.24
C ARG A 9 -59.26 -7.80 -26.28
N SER A 10 -58.21 -7.00 -26.46
CA SER A 10 -56.92 -7.49 -26.94
C SER A 10 -55.84 -7.02 -25.98
N VAL A 11 -55.28 -7.99 -25.27
CA VAL A 11 -54.15 -7.88 -24.36
C VAL A 11 -52.95 -8.55 -25.05
N PHE A 12 -51.74 -8.08 -24.71
CA PHE A 12 -50.41 -8.66 -24.99
C PHE A 12 -49.93 -8.48 -26.46
N LEU A 13 -48.66 -8.16 -26.76
CA LEU A 13 -47.39 -8.51 -26.13
C LEU A 13 -46.43 -7.30 -26.16
N THR A 14 -45.96 -6.83 -25.00
CA THR A 14 -44.67 -6.15 -24.92
C THR A 14 -43.58 -7.22 -24.85
N CYS A 15 -42.84 -7.40 -25.95
CA CYS A 15 -41.55 -8.09 -25.94
C CYS A 15 -40.56 -7.26 -25.12
N ALA A 16 -40.52 -7.47 -23.80
CA ALA A 16 -39.42 -7.01 -22.98
C ALA A 16 -38.22 -7.94 -23.23
N LEU A 17 -37.35 -7.55 -24.16
CA LEU A 17 -36.00 -8.09 -24.24
C LEU A 17 -35.24 -7.62 -23.00
N VAL A 18 -35.35 -8.38 -21.91
CA VAL A 18 -34.48 -8.19 -20.75
C VAL A 18 -33.12 -8.73 -21.17
N VAL A 19 -32.29 -7.87 -21.73
CA VAL A 19 -30.87 -8.15 -21.93
C VAL A 19 -30.25 -8.23 -20.55
N TRP A 20 -30.10 -9.45 -20.03
CA TRP A 20 -29.28 -9.71 -18.86
C TRP A 20 -27.83 -9.46 -19.26
N CYS A 21 -27.37 -8.22 -19.07
CA CYS A 21 -25.97 -7.89 -19.14
C CYS A 21 -25.30 -8.53 -17.92
N THR A 22 -24.84 -9.77 -18.05
CA THR A 22 -23.97 -10.39 -17.06
C THR A 22 -22.70 -9.56 -16.99
N ALA A 23 -22.56 -8.74 -15.94
CA ALA A 23 -21.31 -8.07 -15.64
C ALA A 23 -20.26 -9.17 -15.43
N ALA A 24 -19.37 -9.36 -16.41
CA ALA A 24 -18.22 -10.21 -16.24
C ALA A 24 -17.44 -9.67 -15.05
N ALA A 25 -17.22 -10.51 -14.03
CA ALA A 25 -16.34 -10.15 -12.93
C ALA A 25 -15.00 -9.69 -13.53
N PRO A 26 -14.46 -8.53 -13.14
CA PRO A 26 -13.20 -8.06 -13.70
C PRO A 26 -12.16 -9.15 -13.48
N LEU A 27 -11.50 -9.59 -14.56
CA LEU A 27 -10.33 -10.46 -14.47
C LEU A 27 -9.40 -9.79 -13.46
N ARG A 28 -9.15 -10.47 -12.34
CA ARG A 28 -8.43 -9.89 -11.19
C ARG A 28 -7.07 -9.38 -11.68
N ALA A 29 -6.95 -8.09 -12.01
CA ALA A 29 -5.76 -7.52 -12.67
C ALA A 29 -4.49 -7.87 -11.88
N ALA A 30 -3.43 -8.38 -12.51
CA ALA A 30 -2.19 -8.72 -11.79
C ALA A 30 -1.70 -7.52 -10.95
N GLY A 31 -1.02 -7.80 -9.83
CA GLY A 31 -0.44 -6.71 -9.02
C GLY A 31 0.68 -5.99 -9.77
N GLN A 32 0.93 -4.75 -9.40
CA GLN A 32 1.98 -3.94 -9.98
C GLN A 32 3.36 -4.35 -9.46
N VAL A 33 4.38 -4.18 -10.28
CA VAL A 33 5.78 -4.29 -9.83
C VAL A 33 6.19 -2.95 -9.21
N TYR A 34 6.73 -3.00 -8.00
CA TYR A 34 7.37 -1.88 -7.31
C TYR A 34 8.85 -2.18 -7.15
N SER A 35 9.69 -1.21 -7.50
CA SER A 35 11.13 -1.43 -7.59
C SER A 35 11.90 -0.43 -6.73
N THR A 36 12.94 -0.88 -6.06
CA THR A 36 13.81 -0.03 -5.22
C THR A 36 15.22 -0.64 -5.15
N TRP A 37 16.13 -0.01 -4.42
CA TRP A 37 17.45 -0.59 -4.13
C TRP A 37 17.41 -1.59 -2.98
N ASP A 38 18.34 -2.53 -3.00
CA ASP A 38 18.47 -3.64 -2.04
C ASP A 38 18.86 -3.23 -0.61
N THR A 39 19.35 -2.00 -0.42
CA THR A 39 19.63 -1.47 0.92
C THR A 39 18.32 -1.14 1.64
N LEU A 40 17.96 -1.95 2.63
CA LEU A 40 16.71 -1.81 3.37
C LEU A 40 16.85 -0.82 4.54
N GLU A 41 16.08 0.26 4.49
CA GLU A 41 16.06 1.35 5.48
C GLU A 41 14.64 1.48 6.06
N PRO A 42 14.47 2.05 7.27
CA PRO A 42 13.17 2.23 7.91
C PRO A 42 12.03 2.75 7.00
N ASP A 43 12.25 3.81 6.23
CA ASP A 43 11.22 4.39 5.34
C ASP A 43 10.87 3.46 4.18
N LYS A 44 11.88 2.81 3.59
CA LYS A 44 11.70 1.78 2.56
C LYS A 44 10.84 0.62 3.08
N CYS A 45 11.17 0.16 4.29
CA CYS A 45 10.49 -0.94 4.94
C CYS A 45 9.03 -0.61 5.25
N ALA A 46 8.77 0.58 5.79
CA ALA A 46 7.42 1.08 6.02
C ALA A 46 6.63 1.22 4.71
N SER A 47 7.29 1.70 3.65
CA SER A 47 6.70 1.88 2.33
C SER A 47 6.30 0.54 1.69
N ILE A 48 7.13 -0.50 1.83
CA ILE A 48 6.80 -1.87 1.42
C ILE A 48 5.52 -2.35 2.11
N TRP A 49 5.43 -2.19 3.43
CA TRP A 49 4.24 -2.55 4.19
C TRP A 49 3.00 -1.77 3.74
N LEU A 50 3.11 -0.45 3.59
CA LEU A 50 2.01 0.41 3.14
C LEU A 50 1.50 -0.03 1.76
N ILE A 51 2.43 -0.26 0.83
CA ILE A 51 2.10 -0.71 -0.52
C ILE A 51 1.34 -2.03 -0.44
N LYS A 52 1.88 -3.02 0.27
CA LYS A 52 1.31 -4.37 0.31
C LYS A 52 -0.02 -4.45 1.07
N ARG A 53 -0.20 -3.67 2.15
CA ARG A 53 -1.40 -3.75 2.99
C ARG A 53 -2.52 -2.80 2.57
N HIS A 54 -2.19 -1.65 1.98
CA HIS A 54 -3.15 -0.56 1.80
C HIS A 54 -3.28 -0.03 0.37
N ILE A 55 -2.32 -0.31 -0.53
CA ILE A 55 -2.33 0.22 -1.91
C ILE A 55 -2.58 -0.90 -2.93
N ASP A 56 -1.77 -1.96 -2.89
CA ASP A 56 -1.84 -3.09 -3.81
C ASP A 56 -1.45 -4.39 -3.08
N ALA A 57 -2.46 -5.16 -2.67
CA ALA A 57 -2.29 -6.45 -2.01
C ALA A 57 -1.50 -7.49 -2.84
N ARG A 58 -1.43 -7.29 -4.16
CA ARG A 58 -0.75 -8.19 -5.09
C ARG A 58 0.56 -7.62 -5.59
N ALA A 59 1.03 -6.50 -5.04
CA ALA A 59 2.32 -5.91 -5.37
C ALA A 59 3.46 -6.94 -5.32
N ILE A 60 4.34 -6.87 -6.33
CA ILE A 60 5.58 -7.64 -6.40
C ILE A 60 6.73 -6.64 -6.21
N PHE A 61 7.65 -6.94 -5.30
CA PHE A 61 8.81 -6.09 -5.06
C PHE A 61 10.03 -6.62 -5.81
N ARG A 62 10.72 -5.72 -6.50
CA ARG A 62 11.98 -6.01 -7.18
C ARG A 62 13.08 -5.12 -6.60
N PHE A 63 14.19 -5.74 -6.23
CA PHE A 63 15.35 -5.05 -5.67
C PHE A 63 16.47 -4.99 -6.70
N TYR A 64 17.08 -3.82 -6.83
CA TYR A 64 18.25 -3.56 -7.67
C TYR A 64 19.45 -3.28 -6.76
N PRO A 65 20.69 -3.58 -7.19
CA PRO A 65 21.86 -3.14 -6.43
C PRO A 65 21.87 -1.62 -6.27
N HIS A 66 22.29 -1.14 -5.10
CA HIS A 66 22.39 0.29 -4.81
C HIS A 66 23.14 1.06 -5.92
N GLY A 67 22.55 2.17 -6.39
CA GLY A 67 23.10 3.01 -7.45
C GLY A 67 22.77 2.56 -8.88
N VAL A 68 22.19 1.37 -9.07
CA VAL A 68 21.80 0.88 -10.40
C VAL A 68 20.47 1.49 -10.83
N THR A 69 20.35 1.81 -12.12
CA THR A 69 19.11 2.32 -12.72
C THR A 69 17.99 1.27 -12.61
N ILE A 70 16.83 1.70 -12.14
CA ILE A 70 15.61 0.90 -12.12
C ILE A 70 14.90 1.07 -13.47
N ASP A 71 14.71 -0.04 -14.20
CA ASP A 71 14.13 -0.06 -15.55
C ASP A 71 12.77 -0.79 -15.64
N GLU A 72 12.33 -1.42 -14.56
CA GLU A 72 11.05 -2.13 -14.47
C GLU A 72 10.21 -1.65 -13.29
N GLY A 73 8.91 -1.48 -13.51
CA GLY A 73 7.94 -1.22 -12.44
C GLY A 73 7.94 0.23 -11.92
N ILE A 74 7.26 0.41 -10.80
CA ILE A 74 7.10 1.71 -10.13
C ILE A 74 8.28 1.88 -9.18
N ALA A 75 9.24 2.74 -9.54
CA ALA A 75 10.35 3.08 -8.67
C ALA A 75 9.87 3.81 -7.40
N PHE A 76 10.40 3.41 -6.25
CA PHE A 76 10.22 4.11 -4.98
C PHE A 76 11.51 4.12 -4.14
N ASP A 77 11.62 5.09 -3.24
CA ASP A 77 12.72 5.25 -2.29
C ASP A 77 14.12 5.23 -2.93
N THR A 78 14.25 5.88 -4.09
CA THR A 78 15.53 6.12 -4.78
C THR A 78 15.56 7.56 -5.30
N PRO A 79 16.74 8.13 -5.60
CA PRO A 79 16.86 9.54 -5.96
C PRO A 79 15.95 9.98 -7.11
N ASP A 80 15.76 9.16 -8.14
CA ASP A 80 14.95 9.52 -9.32
C ASP A 80 13.52 8.98 -9.28
N ALA A 81 13.13 8.28 -8.21
CA ALA A 81 11.79 7.73 -8.07
C ALA A 81 10.71 8.82 -7.95
N LYS A 82 9.52 8.51 -8.49
CA LYS A 82 8.32 9.34 -8.28
C LYS A 82 7.97 9.45 -6.80
N PHE A 83 8.04 8.34 -6.08
CA PHE A 83 7.87 8.26 -4.64
C PHE A 83 9.24 8.17 -4.00
N ARG A 84 9.69 9.26 -3.39
CA ARG A 84 11.03 9.37 -2.82
C ARG A 84 10.99 10.28 -1.61
N ARG A 85 12.04 10.23 -0.81
CA ARG A 85 12.25 11.22 0.24
C ARG A 85 12.48 12.59 -0.39
N TYR A 86 11.74 13.58 0.09
CA TYR A 86 11.96 15.00 -0.16
C TYR A 86 12.48 15.67 1.12
N HIS A 87 12.88 16.93 1.03
CA HIS A 87 13.50 17.64 2.16
C HIS A 87 12.68 17.62 3.47
N ASN A 88 11.35 17.53 3.37
CA ASN A 88 10.42 17.56 4.50
C ASN A 88 9.44 16.40 4.51
N LYS A 89 9.65 15.36 3.70
CA LYS A 89 8.73 14.22 3.60
C LYS A 89 9.49 12.94 3.34
N SER A 90 9.17 11.92 4.11
CA SER A 90 9.56 10.53 3.85
C SER A 90 8.88 10.01 2.57
N THR A 91 9.46 8.99 1.94
CA THR A 91 8.84 8.23 0.85
C THR A 91 7.46 7.74 1.26
N PHE A 92 7.33 7.21 2.48
CA PHE A 92 6.06 6.77 3.07
C PHE A 92 4.99 7.87 3.06
N GLU A 93 5.33 9.08 3.49
CA GLU A 93 4.41 10.23 3.47
C GLU A 93 4.02 10.61 2.05
N THR A 94 4.94 10.53 1.07
CA THR A 94 4.57 10.79 -0.34
C THR A 94 3.56 9.78 -0.87
N LEU A 95 3.67 8.51 -0.46
CA LEU A 95 2.72 7.46 -0.83
C LEU A 95 1.35 7.71 -0.18
N LEU A 96 1.31 8.05 1.10
CA LEU A 96 0.07 8.40 1.79
C LEU A 96 -0.68 9.54 1.10
N GLU A 97 0.04 10.61 0.75
CA GLU A 97 -0.53 11.77 0.08
C GLU A 97 -1.04 11.43 -1.31
N HIS A 98 -0.24 10.71 -2.11
CA HIS A 98 -0.61 10.34 -3.46
C HIS A 98 -1.87 9.47 -3.51
N HIS A 99 -1.97 8.51 -2.60
CA HIS A 99 -3.10 7.58 -2.50
C HIS A 99 -4.24 8.10 -1.61
N ARG A 100 -4.12 9.31 -1.05
CA ARG A 100 -5.11 9.96 -0.19
C ARG A 100 -5.51 9.09 1.02
N LEU A 101 -4.54 8.41 1.61
CA LEU A 101 -4.74 7.53 2.77
C LEU A 101 -4.77 8.38 4.04
N THR A 102 -5.91 8.37 4.74
CA THR A 102 -6.16 9.26 5.90
C THR A 102 -6.33 8.54 7.23
N ASP A 103 -6.12 7.22 7.27
CA ASP A 103 -6.23 6.42 8.48
C ASP A 103 -5.28 6.95 9.58
N PRO A 104 -5.77 7.23 10.81
CA PRO A 104 -4.94 7.68 11.92
C PRO A 104 -3.74 6.78 12.24
N LYS A 105 -3.86 5.45 12.06
CA LYS A 105 -2.77 4.49 12.25
C LYS A 105 -1.66 4.70 11.22
N LEU A 106 -2.04 4.88 9.95
CA LEU A 106 -1.08 5.17 8.88
C LEU A 106 -0.39 6.52 9.11
N ARG A 107 -1.14 7.52 9.58
CA ARG A 107 -0.56 8.82 9.96
C ARG A 107 0.40 8.72 11.15
N TYR A 108 0.16 7.82 12.09
CA TYR A 108 1.11 7.56 13.17
C TYR A 108 2.42 6.97 12.63
N VAL A 109 2.33 5.93 11.79
CA VAL A 109 3.53 5.34 11.14
C VAL A 109 4.26 6.39 10.32
N GLY A 110 3.55 7.23 9.56
CA GLY A 110 4.15 8.33 8.81
C GLY A 110 4.92 9.31 9.69
N ARG A 111 4.36 9.71 10.85
CA ARG A 111 5.07 10.56 11.82
C ARG A 111 6.31 9.87 12.40
N LEU A 112 6.22 8.59 12.73
CA LEU A 112 7.36 7.84 13.25
C LEU A 112 8.49 7.79 12.22
N ILE A 113 8.19 7.43 10.96
CA ILE A 113 9.20 7.36 9.89
C ILE A 113 9.78 8.74 9.58
N HIS A 114 8.94 9.78 9.53
CA HIS A 114 9.42 11.15 9.41
C HIS A 114 10.40 11.50 10.53
N ASP A 115 10.07 11.14 11.78
CA ASP A 115 10.89 11.44 12.93
C ASP A 115 12.23 10.67 12.90
N ILE A 116 12.26 9.47 12.32
CA ILE A 116 13.48 8.67 12.13
C ILE A 116 14.36 9.24 11.00
N GLU A 117 13.80 9.43 9.80
CA GLU A 117 14.60 9.62 8.58
C GLU A 117 14.60 11.04 7.98
N VAL A 118 13.76 11.93 8.49
CA VAL A 118 13.67 13.34 8.07
C VAL A 118 14.09 14.27 9.22
N ASN A 119 13.56 14.06 10.43
CA ASN A 119 13.92 14.82 11.63
C ASN A 119 15.23 14.30 12.26
N ILE A 120 16.33 14.39 11.51
CA ILE A 120 17.63 13.86 11.94
C ILE A 120 18.30 14.79 12.97
N TRP A 121 18.08 16.11 12.85
CA TRP A 121 18.88 17.11 13.56
C TRP A 121 18.18 17.74 14.78
N GLU A 122 16.86 17.64 14.87
CA GLU A 122 16.11 18.20 16.00
C GLU A 122 15.79 17.12 17.03
N ARG A 123 15.18 17.55 18.14
CA ARG A 123 14.64 16.62 19.12
C ARG A 123 13.54 15.78 18.47
N LYS A 124 13.53 14.48 18.77
CA LYS A 124 12.48 13.57 18.32
C LYS A 124 11.10 14.04 18.78
N ALA A 125 10.15 13.99 17.86
CA ALA A 125 8.76 14.38 18.05
C ALA A 125 7.97 13.34 18.84
N LEU A 126 8.31 12.05 18.72
CA LEU A 126 7.71 10.97 19.49
C LEU A 126 8.69 10.46 20.55
N ALA A 127 8.18 10.19 21.75
CA ALA A 127 9.01 9.74 22.87
C ALA A 127 9.63 8.35 22.61
N GLU A 128 8.91 7.51 21.86
CA GLU A 128 9.29 6.15 21.50
C GLU A 128 10.20 6.04 20.28
N THR A 129 10.50 7.14 19.56
CA THR A 129 11.21 7.09 18.26
C THR A 129 12.52 6.32 18.35
N HIS A 130 13.35 6.59 19.35
CA HIS A 130 14.66 5.93 19.48
C HIS A 130 14.54 4.42 19.74
N GLU A 131 13.58 3.99 20.57
CA GLU A 131 13.34 2.57 20.84
C GLU A 131 12.89 1.86 19.56
N ARG A 132 11.96 2.47 18.83
CA ARG A 132 11.40 1.92 17.59
C ARG A 132 12.43 1.88 16.46
N GLU A 133 13.22 2.94 16.32
CA GLU A 133 14.32 3.01 15.36
C GLU A 133 15.34 1.91 15.62
N ALA A 134 15.79 1.74 16.88
CA ALA A 134 16.75 0.71 17.23
C ALA A 134 16.22 -0.70 16.96
N ALA A 135 14.95 -0.98 17.30
CA ALA A 135 14.32 -2.26 17.02
C ALA A 135 14.21 -2.55 15.51
N LEU A 136 13.83 -1.53 14.73
CA LEU A 136 13.73 -1.65 13.29
C LEU A 136 15.10 -1.84 12.64
N GLN A 137 16.10 -1.03 13.00
CA GLN A 137 17.47 -1.17 12.49
C GLN A 137 18.06 -2.56 12.81
N ALA A 138 17.83 -3.09 14.02
CA ALA A 138 18.27 -4.43 14.37
C ALA A 138 17.61 -5.52 13.50
N LEU A 139 16.31 -5.40 13.23
CA LEU A 139 15.57 -6.30 12.35
C LEU A 139 16.07 -6.21 10.90
N LEU A 140 16.32 -5.01 10.40
CA LEU A 140 16.80 -4.77 9.05
C LEU A 140 18.24 -5.26 8.83
N ALA A 141 19.10 -5.11 9.84
CA ALA A 141 20.49 -5.61 9.79
C ALA A 141 20.58 -7.14 9.71
N ALA A 142 19.56 -7.86 10.18
CA ALA A 142 19.47 -9.31 10.12
C ALA A 142 18.74 -9.83 8.87
N ALA A 143 18.19 -8.94 8.04
CA ALA A 143 17.41 -9.31 6.87
C ALA A 143 18.29 -9.80 5.72
N ASP A 144 17.81 -10.82 5.00
CA ASP A 144 18.29 -11.19 3.67
C ASP A 144 17.28 -10.71 2.61
N ALA A 145 17.68 -10.73 1.33
CA ALA A 145 16.83 -10.27 0.23
C ALA A 145 15.51 -11.07 0.12
N GLU A 146 15.52 -12.35 0.49
CA GLU A 146 14.34 -13.23 0.39
C GLU A 146 13.29 -12.88 1.46
N ARG A 147 13.72 -12.49 2.65
CA ARG A 147 12.85 -12.23 3.82
C ARG A 147 12.53 -10.76 4.03
N SER A 148 13.26 -9.86 3.36
CA SER A 148 13.14 -8.41 3.52
C SER A 148 11.70 -7.90 3.47
N VAL A 149 10.89 -8.39 2.53
CA VAL A 149 9.49 -7.98 2.38
C VAL A 149 8.63 -8.47 3.54
N ASP A 150 8.73 -9.76 3.89
CA ASP A 150 7.92 -10.36 4.95
C ASP A 150 8.27 -9.77 6.32
N LEU A 151 9.56 -9.53 6.60
CA LEU A 151 10.02 -8.88 7.82
C LEU A 151 9.43 -7.48 8.00
N CYS A 152 9.41 -6.69 6.92
CA CYS A 152 8.78 -5.37 6.93
C CYS A 152 7.29 -5.44 7.19
N ILE A 153 6.61 -6.38 6.53
CA ILE A 153 5.18 -6.58 6.72
C ILE A 153 4.87 -6.93 8.17
N ASP A 154 5.59 -7.91 8.73
CA ASP A 154 5.35 -8.42 10.07
C ASP A 154 5.67 -7.38 11.15
N TYR A 155 6.71 -6.56 10.98
CA TYR A 155 7.03 -5.50 11.92
C TYR A 155 5.90 -4.45 11.99
N PHE A 156 5.47 -3.94 10.84
CA PHE A 156 4.47 -2.87 10.81
C PHE A 156 3.04 -3.37 11.05
N ASP A 157 2.73 -4.63 10.76
CA ASP A 157 1.48 -5.24 11.21
C ASP A 157 1.42 -5.30 12.75
N ARG A 158 2.50 -5.68 13.43
CA ARG A 158 2.56 -5.65 14.90
C ARG A 158 2.45 -4.23 15.43
N LEU A 159 3.23 -3.30 14.89
CA LEU A 159 3.21 -1.89 15.29
C LEU A 159 1.81 -1.26 15.13
N SER A 160 1.16 -1.45 13.98
CA SER A 160 -0.13 -0.84 13.66
C SER A 160 -1.32 -1.47 14.42
N ASN A 161 -1.13 -2.68 14.94
CA ASN A 161 -2.10 -3.35 15.82
C ASN A 161 -1.85 -3.09 17.31
N GLY A 162 -0.82 -2.30 17.66
CA GLY A 162 -0.49 -1.95 19.04
C GLY A 162 0.12 -3.11 19.84
N ALA A 163 0.63 -4.14 19.16
CA ALA A 163 1.43 -5.18 19.79
C ALA A 163 2.82 -4.63 20.15
N SER A 164 3.47 -5.17 21.18
CA SER A 164 4.88 -4.85 21.42
C SER A 164 5.70 -5.34 20.24
N VAL A 165 6.55 -4.46 19.71
CA VAL A 165 7.56 -4.79 18.68
C VAL A 165 8.92 -5.04 19.33
N ASP A 166 8.90 -5.64 20.52
CA ASP A 166 10.11 -6.17 21.15
C ASP A 166 10.75 -7.14 20.16
N ALA A 167 12.08 -7.13 20.11
CA ALA A 167 12.90 -7.83 19.12
C ALA A 167 12.64 -9.35 19.12
N ALA A 168 11.55 -9.78 18.48
CA ALA A 168 11.43 -11.11 17.95
C ALA A 168 12.19 -11.10 16.62
N ALA A 169 13.51 -11.17 16.72
CA ALA A 169 14.29 -11.83 15.69
C ALA A 169 14.08 -13.36 15.87
N PRO A 170 14.00 -14.13 14.77
CA PRO A 170 13.95 -15.58 14.83
C PRO A 170 15.20 -16.21 15.47
#